data_AF-A0A9J6DUQ3-F1
#
_entry.id   AF-A0A9J6DUQ3-F1
#
_cell.length_a   1.000
_cell.length_b   1.000
_cell.length_c   1.000
_cell.angle_alpha   90.00
_cell.angle_beta   90.00
_cell.angle_gamma   90.00
#
_symmetry.space_group_name_H-M   'P 1'
#
loop_
_entity.id
_entity.type
_entity.pdbx_description
1 polymer ?
#
loop_
_entity_poly.entity_id
_entity_poly.type
_entity_poly.pdbx_seq_one_letter_code
_entity_poly.pdbx_strand_id
1 'polypeptide(L)'
;MKDRKPYDGIKPLIILYNATMVLLNCYFVVAFLSKTYIGGGYSLLCQGINYGARDEVTMSMLTLCWWYLIVRIADFLDTIFFVLRKKDSHVSFLHVVHHILVVFNGWYGLAYGPDGQVALGIILNSFVHVVMYSYYCLSLLGPSMQKHLWWKRYLTQFQLVQFVIMFLHALVPLILSCGYPRPHTYLVLIETAFFFALFVRFYLKAYSKKKVPSIEGEAIKDKVN
;
A
#
# COMPACT_ATOMS: atom_id res chain seq x y z
N MET A 1 -25.13 5.90 -7.63
CA MET A 1 -24.67 7.29 -7.82
C MET A 1 -24.86 7.87 -9.23
N LYS A 2 -25.34 7.10 -10.23
CA LYS A 2 -25.45 7.53 -11.63
C LYS A 2 -26.17 8.88 -11.81
N ASP A 3 -27.36 9.01 -11.22
CA ASP A 3 -28.25 10.17 -11.44
C ASP A 3 -28.20 11.23 -10.32
N ARG A 4 -27.21 11.15 -9.42
CA ARG A 4 -27.02 12.11 -8.32
C ARG A 4 -25.81 13.01 -8.55
N LYS A 5 -25.85 14.24 -8.04
CA LYS A 5 -24.69 15.17 -8.05
C LYS A 5 -23.58 14.64 -7.13
N PRO A 6 -22.29 14.93 -7.42
CA PRO A 6 -21.20 14.55 -6.52
C PRO A 6 -21.35 15.23 -5.16
N TYR A 7 -21.07 14.49 -4.09
CA TYR A 7 -21.11 15.04 -2.74
C TYR A 7 -19.80 15.80 -2.48
N ASP A 8 -19.76 17.11 -2.73
CA ASP A 8 -18.56 17.92 -2.43
C ASP A 8 -18.50 18.40 -0.97
N GLY A 9 -19.63 18.43 -0.26
CA GLY A 9 -19.71 18.82 1.15
C GLY A 9 -18.98 17.88 2.13
N ILE A 10 -18.62 16.66 1.71
CA ILE A 10 -17.87 15.70 2.55
C ILE A 10 -16.35 15.94 2.53
N LYS A 11 -15.87 16.96 1.83
CA LYS A 11 -14.44 17.25 1.73
C LYS A 11 -13.73 17.42 3.09
N PRO A 12 -14.29 18.13 4.11
CA PRO A 12 -13.69 18.20 5.43
C PRO A 12 -13.61 16.83 6.12
N LEU A 13 -14.63 15.99 5.94
CA LEU A 13 -14.64 14.61 6.46
C LEU A 13 -13.51 13.77 5.85
N ILE A 14 -13.27 13.88 4.54
CA ILE A 14 -12.18 13.15 3.87
C ILE A 14 -10.81 13.67 4.36
N ILE A 15 -10.66 14.97 4.61
CA ILE A 15 -9.44 15.53 5.19
C ILE A 15 -9.21 14.97 6.60
N LEU A 16 -10.24 14.98 7.45
CA LEU A 16 -10.17 14.42 8.81
C LEU A 16 -9.82 12.93 8.77
N TYR A 17 -10.46 12.16 7.89
CA TYR A 17 -10.16 10.75 7.68
C TYR A 17 -8.69 10.55 7.26
N ASN A 18 -8.20 11.25 6.23
CA ASN A 18 -6.82 11.11 5.78
C ASN A 18 -5.82 11.49 6.88
N ALA A 19 -6.09 12.56 7.64
CA ALA A 19 -5.26 12.95 8.78
C ALA A 19 -5.26 11.87 9.88
N THR A 20 -6.42 11.28 10.17
CA THR A 20 -6.53 10.16 11.12
C THR A 20 -5.74 8.94 10.64
N MET A 21 -5.82 8.61 9.35
CA MET A 21 -5.06 7.51 8.76
C MET A 21 -3.56 7.75 8.82
N VAL A 22 -3.09 8.99 8.62
CA VAL A 22 -1.67 9.35 8.84
C VAL A 22 -1.26 9.07 10.28
N LEU A 23 -2.02 9.55 11.26
CA LEU A 23 -1.70 9.38 12.69
C LEU A 23 -1.69 7.90 13.10
N LEU A 24 -2.69 7.12 12.64
CA LEU A 24 -2.78 5.69 12.92
C LEU A 24 -1.61 4.91 12.30
N ASN A 25 -1.25 5.19 11.04
CA ASN A 25 -0.11 4.51 10.41
C ASN A 25 1.23 4.94 11.06
N CYS A 26 1.38 6.19 11.49
CA CYS A 26 2.54 6.62 12.29
C CYS A 26 2.63 5.84 13.61
N TYR A 27 1.50 5.71 14.31
CA TYR A 27 1.42 4.91 15.53
C TYR A 27 1.83 3.45 15.28
N PHE A 28 1.31 2.81 14.23
CA PHE A 28 1.68 1.43 13.90
C PHE A 28 3.16 1.29 13.56
N VAL A 29 3.75 2.23 12.80
CA VAL A 29 5.20 2.21 12.51
C VAL A 29 6.00 2.19 13.80
N VAL A 30 5.71 3.11 14.73
CA VAL A 30 6.42 3.20 16.01
C VAL A 30 6.16 1.95 16.86
N ALA A 31 4.89 1.56 17.02
CA ALA A 31 4.51 0.43 17.87
C ALA A 31 5.12 -0.90 17.40
N PHE A 32 4.99 -1.23 16.10
CA PHE A 32 5.59 -2.44 15.55
C PHE A 32 7.11 -2.40 15.64
N LEU A 33 7.76 -1.27 15.30
CA LEU A 33 9.22 -1.17 15.35
C LEU A 33 9.76 -1.32 16.78
N SER A 34 9.11 -0.70 17.76
CA SER A 34 9.45 -0.84 19.18
C SER A 34 9.25 -2.27 19.69
N LYS A 35 8.18 -2.95 19.29
CA LYS A 35 7.87 -4.32 19.73
C LYS A 35 8.59 -5.42 18.95
N THR A 36 9.32 -5.09 17.88
CA THR A 36 10.06 -6.06 17.06
C THR A 36 11.57 -5.80 17.07
N TYR A 37 12.06 -4.88 16.24
CA TYR A 37 13.50 -4.74 15.98
C TYR A 37 14.26 -3.91 17.02
N ILE A 38 13.62 -2.90 17.62
CA ILE A 38 14.31 -2.02 18.58
C ILE A 38 14.21 -2.56 20.01
N GLY A 39 13.06 -3.14 20.38
CA GLY A 39 12.81 -3.62 21.75
C GLY A 39 12.34 -5.07 21.88
N GLY A 40 12.02 -5.74 20.76
CA GLY A 40 11.49 -7.11 20.76
C GLY A 40 12.50 -8.21 20.40
N GLY A 41 13.74 -7.85 20.06
CA GLY A 41 14.79 -8.80 19.70
C GLY A 41 14.60 -9.52 18.36
N TYR A 42 13.79 -8.97 17.44
CA TYR A 42 13.54 -9.62 16.15
C TYR A 42 14.79 -9.59 15.28
N SER A 43 15.05 -10.72 14.61
CA SER A 43 16.07 -10.78 13.58
C SER A 43 15.53 -10.17 12.28
N LEU A 44 16.21 -9.14 11.77
CA LEU A 44 15.91 -8.58 10.44
C LEU A 44 16.20 -9.60 9.33
N LEU A 45 17.09 -10.55 9.58
CA LEU A 45 17.54 -11.52 8.59
C LEU A 45 16.52 -12.65 8.43
N CYS A 46 16.19 -13.35 9.52
CA CYS A 46 15.21 -14.43 9.50
C CYS A 46 14.51 -14.55 10.85
N GLN A 47 13.20 -14.34 10.87
CA GLN A 47 12.37 -14.44 12.07
C GLN A 47 11.25 -15.47 11.86
N GLY A 48 11.26 -16.51 12.69
CA GLY A 48 10.21 -17.53 12.75
C GLY A 48 8.98 -17.09 13.53
N ILE A 49 7.99 -18.00 13.58
CA ILE A 49 6.77 -17.83 14.38
C ILE A 49 6.82 -18.82 15.54
N ASN A 50 6.65 -18.34 16.77
CA ASN A 50 6.47 -19.21 17.94
C ASN A 50 5.00 -19.27 18.35
N TYR A 51 4.27 -20.29 17.89
CA TYR A 51 2.84 -20.46 18.18
C TYR A 51 2.51 -20.69 19.67
N GLY A 52 3.46 -21.23 20.43
CA GLY A 52 3.32 -21.48 21.86
C GLY A 52 3.64 -20.26 22.73
N ALA A 53 4.23 -19.20 22.16
CA ALA A 53 4.59 -18.01 22.91
C ALA A 53 3.35 -17.30 23.46
N ARG A 54 3.43 -16.90 24.72
CA ARG A 54 2.40 -16.15 25.46
C ARG A 54 3.01 -15.01 26.27
N ASP A 55 4.25 -14.64 25.97
CA ASP A 55 4.89 -13.49 26.58
C ASP A 55 4.21 -12.19 26.16
N GLU A 56 4.49 -11.13 26.92
CA GLU A 56 3.87 -9.81 26.74
C GLU A 56 4.13 -9.24 25.34
N VAL A 57 5.29 -9.54 24.74
CA VAL A 57 5.67 -9.02 23.41
C VAL A 57 4.81 -9.68 22.34
N THR A 58 4.71 -11.01 22.34
CA THR A 58 3.86 -11.75 21.39
C THR A 58 2.39 -11.35 21.54
N MET A 59 1.86 -11.27 22.76
CA MET A 59 0.45 -10.89 22.98
C MET A 59 0.18 -9.43 22.57
N SER A 60 1.14 -8.53 22.80
CA SER A 60 1.07 -7.14 22.30
C SER A 60 1.08 -7.10 20.77
N MET A 61 1.95 -7.89 20.12
CA MET A 61 2.02 -8.00 18.66
C MET A 61 0.70 -8.50 18.05
N LEU A 62 0.09 -9.54 18.63
CA LEU A 62 -1.23 -10.02 18.19
C LEU A 62 -2.30 -8.93 18.29
N THR A 63 -2.30 -8.17 19.39
CA THR A 63 -3.24 -7.06 19.60
C THR A 63 -3.01 -5.93 18.59
N LEU A 64 -1.75 -5.60 18.30
CA LEU A 64 -1.41 -4.61 17.26
C LEU A 64 -1.84 -5.09 15.87
N CYS A 65 -1.60 -6.35 15.53
CA CYS A 65 -2.04 -6.95 14.27
C CYS A 65 -3.58 -6.94 14.13
N TRP A 66 -4.31 -7.17 15.22
CA TRP A 66 -5.77 -7.05 15.24
C TRP A 66 -6.23 -5.64 14.89
N TRP A 67 -5.71 -4.62 15.59
CA TRP A 67 -6.06 -3.22 15.30
C TRP A 67 -5.61 -2.79 13.90
N TYR A 68 -4.47 -3.29 13.44
CA TYR A 68 -3.98 -3.06 12.09
C TYR A 68 -4.96 -3.61 11.04
N LEU A 69 -5.50 -4.83 11.22
CA LEU A 69 -6.53 -5.37 10.33
C LEU A 69 -7.77 -4.48 10.30
N ILE A 70 -8.23 -3.98 11.46
CA ILE A 70 -9.38 -3.07 11.51
C ILE A 70 -9.10 -1.78 10.70
N VAL A 71 -7.91 -1.22 10.79
CA VAL A 71 -7.52 -0.05 9.99
C VAL A 71 -7.42 -0.39 8.50
N ARG A 72 -6.97 -1.58 8.13
CA ARG A 72 -6.98 -2.06 6.73
C ARG A 72 -8.39 -2.26 6.18
N ILE A 73 -9.34 -2.66 7.02
CA ILE A 73 -10.77 -2.68 6.67
C ILE A 73 -11.29 -1.24 6.50
N ALA A 74 -10.86 -0.31 7.36
CA ALA A 74 -11.24 1.10 7.23
C ALA A 74 -10.73 1.73 5.92
N ASP A 75 -9.65 1.22 5.31
CA ASP A 75 -9.19 1.67 3.99
C ASP A 75 -10.28 1.51 2.90
N PHE A 76 -11.28 0.63 3.06
CA PHE A 76 -12.40 0.56 2.11
C PHE A 76 -13.21 1.85 2.03
N LEU A 77 -13.16 2.70 3.07
CA LEU A 77 -13.78 4.02 3.06
C LEU A 77 -13.24 4.91 1.93
N ASP A 78 -11.98 4.72 1.49
CA ASP A 78 -11.42 5.42 0.32
C ASP A 78 -12.29 5.19 -0.92
N THR A 79 -12.68 3.93 -1.14
CA THR A 79 -13.53 3.54 -2.27
C THR A 79 -14.91 4.19 -2.15
N ILE A 80 -15.47 4.22 -0.94
CA ILE A 80 -16.75 4.90 -0.68
C ILE A 80 -16.64 6.38 -1.00
N PHE A 81 -15.58 7.06 -0.55
CA PHE A 81 -15.37 8.48 -0.85
C PHE A 81 -15.18 8.75 -2.35
N PHE A 82 -14.47 7.88 -3.07
CA PHE A 82 -14.32 8.02 -4.53
C PHE A 82 -15.67 7.88 -5.26
N VAL A 83 -16.49 6.90 -4.87
CA VAL A 83 -17.83 6.69 -5.46
C VAL A 83 -18.76 7.86 -5.13
N LEU A 84 -18.77 8.34 -3.88
CA LEU A 84 -19.61 9.48 -3.47
C LEU A 84 -19.22 10.79 -4.17
N ARG A 85 -17.93 10.96 -4.51
CA ARG A 85 -17.42 12.12 -5.24
C ARG A 85 -17.39 11.95 -6.76
N LYS A 86 -17.92 10.85 -7.29
CA LYS A 86 -17.89 10.51 -8.74
C LYS A 86 -16.47 10.55 -9.33
N LYS A 87 -15.51 10.02 -8.58
CA LYS A 87 -14.10 9.86 -8.99
C LYS A 87 -13.84 8.43 -9.45
N ASP A 88 -14.66 7.92 -10.35
CA ASP A 88 -14.63 6.51 -10.78
C ASP A 88 -13.28 6.11 -11.41
N SER A 89 -12.53 7.07 -11.98
CA SER A 89 -11.17 6.84 -12.48
C SER A 89 -10.16 6.42 -11.39
N HIS A 90 -10.45 6.70 -10.12
CA HIS A 90 -9.64 6.28 -8.98
C HIS A 90 -9.98 4.86 -8.51
N VAL A 91 -11.21 4.38 -8.76
CA VAL A 91 -11.65 3.01 -8.46
C VAL A 91 -11.18 2.08 -9.57
N SER A 92 -9.87 1.90 -9.66
CA SER A 92 -9.24 1.02 -10.64
C SER A 92 -9.27 -0.45 -10.22
N PHE A 93 -9.06 -1.36 -11.17
CA PHE A 93 -8.87 -2.79 -10.87
C PHE A 93 -7.74 -3.01 -9.84
N LEU A 94 -6.62 -2.28 -9.99
CA LEU A 94 -5.50 -2.32 -9.04
C LEU A 94 -5.96 -1.95 -7.63
N HIS A 95 -6.71 -0.85 -7.50
CA HIS A 95 -7.22 -0.37 -6.20
C HIS A 95 -8.10 -1.42 -5.52
N VAL A 96 -9.13 -1.89 -6.21
CA VAL A 96 -10.12 -2.81 -5.63
C VAL A 96 -9.50 -4.15 -5.24
N VAL A 97 -8.71 -4.75 -6.15
CA VAL A 97 -8.07 -6.04 -5.87
C VAL A 97 -7.05 -5.91 -4.74
N HIS A 98 -6.30 -4.81 -4.68
CA HIS A 98 -5.37 -4.54 -3.58
C HIS A 98 -6.08 -4.50 -2.22
N HIS A 99 -7.14 -3.70 -2.05
CA HIS A 99 -7.81 -3.59 -0.76
C HIS A 99 -8.49 -4.91 -0.33
N ILE A 100 -9.03 -5.69 -1.27
CA ILE A 100 -9.62 -7.00 -0.97
C ILE A 100 -8.54 -7.98 -0.48
N LEU A 101 -7.46 -8.12 -1.24
CA LEU A 101 -6.41 -9.10 -0.93
C LEU A 101 -5.63 -8.74 0.34
N VAL A 102 -5.33 -7.46 0.58
CA VAL A 102 -4.62 -7.03 1.80
C VAL A 102 -5.44 -7.32 3.06
N VAL A 103 -6.76 -7.10 3.03
CA VAL A 103 -7.64 -7.43 4.16
C VAL A 103 -7.76 -8.94 4.34
N PHE A 104 -7.90 -9.69 3.25
CA PHE A 104 -7.91 -11.15 3.30
C PHE A 104 -6.60 -11.71 3.88
N ASN A 105 -5.45 -11.20 3.45
CA ASN A 105 -4.15 -11.63 3.96
C ASN A 105 -3.95 -11.22 5.43
N GLY A 106 -4.42 -10.02 5.83
CA GLY A 106 -4.40 -9.61 7.24
C GLY A 106 -5.23 -10.54 8.13
N TRP A 107 -6.41 -10.95 7.67
CA TRP A 107 -7.24 -11.95 8.36
C TRP A 107 -6.57 -13.33 8.39
N TYR A 108 -6.03 -13.79 7.27
CA TYR A 108 -5.29 -15.05 7.18
C TYR A 108 -4.09 -15.05 8.15
N GLY A 109 -3.30 -13.97 8.16
CA GLY A 109 -2.19 -13.80 9.09
C GLY A 109 -2.66 -13.90 10.54
N LEU A 110 -3.69 -13.17 10.94
CA LEU A 110 -4.23 -13.27 12.32
C LEU A 110 -4.72 -14.67 12.69
N ALA A 111 -5.32 -15.39 11.74
CA ALA A 111 -5.82 -16.74 11.97
C ALA A 111 -4.70 -17.79 12.07
N TYR A 112 -3.60 -17.64 11.32
CA TYR A 112 -2.56 -18.67 11.15
C TYR A 112 -1.15 -18.25 11.64
N GLY A 113 -1.03 -17.08 12.28
CA GLY A 113 0.19 -16.54 12.88
C GLY A 113 0.64 -15.24 12.21
N PRO A 114 0.28 -14.05 12.74
CA PRO A 114 0.53 -12.75 12.08
C PRO A 114 1.94 -12.22 12.37
N ASP A 115 2.86 -13.10 12.77
CA ASP A 115 4.11 -12.74 13.41
C ASP A 115 5.32 -13.20 12.58
N GLY A 116 6.52 -12.82 13.00
CA GLY A 116 7.77 -13.26 12.40
C GLY A 116 8.19 -12.44 11.18
N GLN A 117 8.57 -13.12 10.10
CA GLN A 117 9.14 -12.48 8.90
C GLN A 117 8.25 -11.38 8.30
N VAL A 118 6.93 -11.52 8.40
CA VAL A 118 5.97 -10.55 7.82
C VAL A 118 6.00 -9.17 8.51
N ALA A 119 6.56 -9.08 9.73
CA ALA A 119 6.58 -7.85 10.52
C ALA A 119 7.26 -6.68 9.79
N LEU A 120 8.36 -6.92 9.08
CA LEU A 120 9.03 -5.87 8.29
C LEU A 120 8.10 -5.32 7.20
N GLY A 121 7.34 -6.21 6.54
CA GLY A 121 6.37 -5.84 5.52
C GLY A 121 5.27 -4.95 6.06
N ILE A 122 4.76 -5.25 7.26
CA ILE A 122 3.74 -4.44 7.95
C ILE A 122 4.29 -3.05 8.28
N ILE A 123 5.51 -2.95 8.80
CA ILE A 123 6.16 -1.67 9.14
C ILE A 123 6.38 -0.83 7.89
N LEU A 124 6.96 -1.41 6.83
CA LEU A 124 7.23 -0.71 5.58
C LEU A 124 5.92 -0.25 4.90
N ASN A 125 4.90 -1.12 4.87
CA ASN A 125 3.60 -0.75 4.33
C ASN A 125 2.98 0.41 5.13
N SER A 126 2.99 0.34 6.46
CA SER A 126 2.48 1.41 7.31
C SER A 126 3.23 2.72 7.05
N PHE A 127 4.55 2.68 6.92
CA PHE A 127 5.36 3.86 6.61
C PHE A 127 5.02 4.46 5.24
N VAL A 128 4.82 3.62 4.23
CA VAL A 128 4.39 4.09 2.91
C VAL A 128 2.97 4.67 2.95
N HIS A 129 2.08 4.10 3.76
CA HIS A 129 0.74 4.64 4.00
C HIS A 129 0.76 6.00 4.72
N VAL A 130 1.71 6.25 5.64
CA VAL A 130 1.92 7.60 6.21
C VAL A 130 2.17 8.61 5.10
N VAL A 131 3.12 8.32 4.21
CA VAL A 131 3.49 9.21 3.09
C VAL A 131 2.34 9.37 2.10
N MET A 132 1.65 8.27 1.79
CA MET A 132 0.56 8.24 0.82
C MET A 132 -0.69 8.99 1.32
N TYR A 133 -1.13 8.75 2.55
CA TYR A 133 -2.26 9.48 3.12
C TYR A 133 -1.93 10.95 3.40
N SER A 134 -0.66 11.28 3.70
CA SER A 134 -0.21 12.67 3.79
C SER A 134 -0.36 13.38 2.44
N TYR A 135 0.05 12.73 1.34
CA TYR A 135 -0.17 13.25 -0.01
C TYR A 135 -1.65 13.44 -0.33
N TYR A 136 -2.52 12.48 0.02
CA TYR A 136 -3.97 12.61 -0.20
C TYR A 136 -4.59 13.73 0.63
N CYS A 137 -4.21 13.88 1.90
CA CYS A 137 -4.64 14.97 2.75
C CYS A 137 -4.26 16.34 2.14
N LEU A 138 -2.98 16.52 1.77
CA LEU A 138 -2.49 17.75 1.16
C LEU A 138 -3.16 18.04 -0.19
N SER A 139 -3.46 17.01 -0.99
CA SER A 139 -4.12 17.17 -2.29
C SER A 139 -5.54 17.73 -2.17
N LEU A 140 -6.17 17.58 -1.01
CA LEU A 140 -7.51 18.12 -0.74
C LEU A 140 -7.49 19.57 -0.27
N LEU A 141 -6.35 20.14 0.15
CA LEU A 141 -6.27 21.55 0.59
C LEU A 141 -6.44 22.57 -0.55
N GLY A 142 -6.62 22.09 -1.79
CA GLY A 142 -7.03 22.90 -2.93
C GLY A 142 -5.89 23.22 -3.91
N PRO A 143 -6.18 24.04 -4.95
CA PRO A 143 -5.24 24.28 -6.05
C PRO A 143 -3.92 24.91 -5.62
N SER A 144 -3.93 25.71 -4.54
CA SER A 144 -2.71 26.32 -4.00
C SER A 144 -1.71 25.26 -3.50
N MET A 145 -2.20 24.23 -2.79
CA MET A 145 -1.35 23.14 -2.30
C MET A 145 -0.99 22.14 -3.41
N GLN A 146 -1.92 21.84 -4.32
CA GLN A 146 -1.70 20.87 -5.40
C GLN A 146 -0.51 21.20 -6.30
N LYS A 147 -0.19 22.49 -6.51
CA LYS A 147 0.99 22.94 -7.26
C LYS A 147 2.32 22.46 -6.65
N HIS A 148 2.37 22.30 -5.33
CA HIS A 148 3.56 21.86 -4.60
C HIS A 148 3.69 20.33 -4.56
N LEU A 149 2.68 19.58 -5.01
CA LEU A 149 2.63 18.12 -5.00
C LEU A 149 3.24 17.47 -6.26
N TRP A 150 4.35 18.04 -6.75
CA TRP A 150 5.10 17.56 -7.91
C TRP A 150 5.70 16.16 -7.70
N TRP A 151 5.84 15.75 -6.43
CA TRP A 151 6.50 14.51 -6.05
C TRP A 151 5.59 13.25 -6.11
N LYS A 152 4.40 13.36 -6.71
CA LYS A 152 3.48 12.21 -6.93
C LYS A 152 4.17 11.00 -7.56
N ARG A 153 5.06 11.24 -8.53
CA ARG A 153 5.80 10.17 -9.22
C ARG A 153 6.75 9.43 -8.25
N TYR A 154 7.42 10.17 -7.37
CA TYR A 154 8.33 9.59 -6.38
C TYR A 154 7.58 8.76 -5.34
N LEU A 155 6.34 9.14 -5.00
CA LEU A 155 5.48 8.31 -4.15
C LEU A 155 5.21 6.93 -4.80
N THR A 156 4.89 6.89 -6.09
CA THR A 156 4.70 5.60 -6.79
C THR A 156 6.00 4.81 -6.89
N GLN A 157 7.14 5.47 -7.10
CA GLN A 157 8.46 4.82 -7.07
C GLN A 157 8.77 4.25 -5.67
N PHE A 158 8.39 4.97 -4.62
CA PHE A 158 8.57 4.53 -3.24
C PHE A 158 7.76 3.26 -2.94
N GLN A 159 6.51 3.19 -3.40
CA GLN A 159 5.70 1.97 -3.34
C GLN A 159 6.32 0.80 -4.11
N LEU A 160 6.91 1.05 -5.29
CA LEU A 160 7.61 0.01 -6.05
C LEU A 160 8.85 -0.51 -5.32
N VAL A 161 9.63 0.38 -4.72
CA VAL A 161 10.81 0.01 -3.91
C VAL A 161 10.38 -0.81 -2.69
N GLN A 162 9.29 -0.43 -2.02
CA GLN A 162 8.72 -1.21 -0.92
C GLN A 162 8.46 -2.68 -1.33
N PHE A 163 7.80 -2.91 -2.48
CA PHE A 163 7.53 -4.27 -2.96
C PHE A 163 8.82 -5.06 -3.24
N VAL A 164 9.85 -4.42 -3.79
CA VAL A 164 11.16 -5.08 -4.02
C VAL A 164 11.80 -5.50 -2.69
N ILE A 165 11.82 -4.62 -1.70
CA ILE A 165 12.36 -4.93 -0.37
C ILE A 165 11.58 -6.07 0.28
N MET A 166 10.24 -6.01 0.25
CA MET A 166 9.38 -7.05 0.80
C MET A 166 9.59 -8.40 0.09
N PHE A 167 9.75 -8.40 -1.23
CA PHE A 167 9.99 -9.62 -1.99
C PHE A 167 11.31 -10.27 -1.61
N LEU A 168 12.41 -9.49 -1.56
CA LEU A 168 13.72 -9.99 -1.18
C LEU A 168 13.73 -10.51 0.27
N HIS A 169 13.07 -9.79 1.19
CA HIS A 169 12.96 -10.21 2.58
C HIS A 169 12.14 -11.49 2.74
N ALA A 170 11.09 -11.67 1.95
CA ALA A 170 10.27 -12.88 1.92
C ALA A 170 11.00 -14.08 1.30
N LEU A 171 12.06 -13.89 0.50
CA LEU A 171 12.88 -15.01 0.00
C LEU A 171 13.76 -15.63 1.09
N VAL A 172 14.13 -14.88 2.12
CA VAL A 172 15.13 -15.33 3.11
C VAL A 172 14.72 -16.63 3.82
N PRO A 173 13.47 -16.81 4.31
CA PRO A 173 13.06 -18.07 4.94
C PRO A 173 13.03 -19.28 4.00
N LEU A 174 13.11 -19.07 2.68
CA LEU A 174 13.26 -20.18 1.74
C LEU A 174 14.68 -20.75 1.73
N ILE A 175 15.66 -19.90 2.01
CA ILE A 175 17.10 -20.22 2.00
C ILE A 175 17.56 -20.59 3.41
N LEU A 176 17.11 -19.85 4.43
CA LEU A 176 17.48 -20.04 5.82
C LEU A 176 16.32 -20.60 6.63
N SER A 177 16.54 -21.71 7.30
CA SER A 177 15.53 -22.35 8.17
C SER A 177 15.50 -21.65 9.53
N CYS A 178 14.61 -20.65 9.68
CA CYS A 178 14.35 -19.99 10.98
C CYS A 178 12.99 -20.36 11.60
N GLY A 179 12.33 -21.41 11.11
CA GLY A 179 11.03 -21.84 11.64
C GLY A 179 9.84 -20.98 11.18
N TYR A 180 10.01 -20.15 10.16
CA TYR A 180 8.89 -19.46 9.52
C TYR A 180 8.13 -20.43 8.59
N PRO A 181 6.79 -20.51 8.65
CA PRO A 181 6.05 -21.51 7.87
C PRO A 181 6.14 -21.25 6.35
N ARG A 182 6.57 -22.27 5.60
CA ARG A 182 6.70 -22.21 4.13
C ARG A 182 5.41 -21.77 3.40
N PRO A 183 4.19 -22.20 3.79
CA PRO A 183 2.97 -21.73 3.14
C PRO A 183 2.78 -20.21 3.24
N HIS A 184 3.12 -19.60 4.39
CA HIS A 184 3.05 -18.16 4.57
C HIS A 184 4.05 -17.44 3.65
N THR A 185 5.26 -18.00 3.50
CA THR A 185 6.26 -17.46 2.58
C THR A 185 5.79 -17.45 1.13
N TYR A 186 5.23 -18.56 0.64
CA TYR A 186 4.74 -18.64 -0.73
C TYR A 186 3.59 -17.67 -0.99
N LEU A 187 2.66 -17.53 -0.05
CA LEU A 187 1.55 -16.58 -0.15
C LEU A 187 2.07 -15.14 -0.30
N VAL A 188 2.98 -14.71 0.59
CA VAL A 188 3.56 -13.36 0.55
C VAL A 188 4.34 -13.10 -0.74
N LEU A 189 5.10 -14.09 -1.23
CA LEU A 189 5.86 -13.94 -2.48
C LEU A 189 4.95 -13.78 -3.71
N ILE A 190 3.90 -14.62 -3.81
CA ILE A 190 2.94 -14.55 -4.92
C ILE A 190 2.20 -13.21 -4.88
N GLU A 191 1.72 -12.81 -3.71
CA GLU A 191 0.99 -11.55 -3.53
C GLU A 191 1.89 -10.34 -3.87
N THR A 192 3.12 -10.32 -3.35
CA THR A 192 4.06 -9.22 -3.59
C THR A 192 4.43 -9.11 -5.07
N ALA A 193 4.68 -10.24 -5.75
CA ALA A 193 4.95 -10.25 -7.19
C ALA A 193 3.74 -9.78 -8.00
N PHE A 194 2.55 -10.20 -7.62
CA PHE A 194 1.30 -9.79 -8.25
C PHE A 194 1.08 -8.27 -8.13
N PHE A 195 1.20 -7.69 -6.93
CA PHE A 195 1.08 -6.25 -6.75
C PHE A 195 2.19 -5.47 -7.44
N PHE A 196 3.44 -5.96 -7.38
CA PHE A 196 4.53 -5.33 -8.11
C PHE A 196 4.21 -5.21 -9.61
N ALA A 197 3.74 -6.28 -10.25
CA ALA A 197 3.37 -6.26 -11.66
C ALA A 197 2.25 -5.24 -11.95
N LEU A 198 1.22 -5.18 -11.11
CA LEU A 198 0.13 -4.21 -11.26
C LEU A 198 0.60 -2.76 -11.06
N PHE A 199 1.46 -2.49 -10.09
CA PHE A 199 2.03 -1.17 -9.84
C PHE A 199 2.99 -0.74 -10.94
N VAL A 200 3.80 -1.64 -11.50
CA VAL A 200 4.64 -1.37 -12.67
C VAL A 200 3.76 -1.01 -13.87
N ARG A 201 2.70 -1.78 -14.13
CA ARG A 201 1.75 -1.48 -15.21
C ARG A 201 1.07 -0.12 -15.00
N PHE A 202 0.67 0.20 -13.77
CA PHE A 202 0.12 1.50 -13.42
C PHE A 202 1.14 2.63 -13.66
N TYR A 203 2.37 2.46 -13.18
CA TYR A 203 3.44 3.45 -13.33
C TYR A 203 3.77 3.72 -14.80
N LEU A 204 3.92 2.66 -15.61
CA LEU A 204 4.15 2.77 -17.04
C LEU A 204 2.98 3.48 -17.72
N LYS A 205 1.72 3.14 -17.40
CA LYS A 205 0.56 3.79 -18.01
C LYS A 205 0.41 5.27 -17.60
N ALA A 206 0.70 5.59 -16.34
CA ALA A 206 0.53 6.93 -15.78
C ALA A 206 1.67 7.89 -16.16
N TYR A 207 2.89 7.39 -16.38
CA TYR A 207 4.10 8.21 -16.54
C TYR A 207 4.88 7.97 -17.83
N SER A 208 4.50 7.01 -18.69
CA SER A 208 5.06 6.94 -20.04
C SER A 208 4.59 8.15 -20.85
N LYS A 209 5.54 8.92 -21.39
CA LYS A 209 5.24 10.02 -22.32
C LYS A 209 4.44 9.43 -23.49
N LYS A 210 3.24 9.95 -23.76
CA LYS A 210 2.61 9.74 -25.08
C LYS A 210 3.64 10.21 -26.11
N LYS A 211 4.09 9.31 -27.00
CA LYS A 211 4.70 9.76 -28.26
C LYS A 211 3.62 10.59 -28.95
N VAL A 212 3.85 11.89 -29.09
CA VAL A 212 3.10 12.71 -30.05
C VAL A 212 3.32 12.02 -31.40
N PRO A 213 2.27 11.64 -32.16
CA PRO A 213 2.47 11.22 -33.53
C PRO A 213 3.13 12.39 -34.24
N SER A 214 4.35 12.21 -34.73
CA SER A 214 4.99 13.18 -35.61
C SER A 214 4.12 13.33 -36.85
N ILE A 215 3.31 14.38 -36.91
CA ILE A 215 2.68 14.85 -38.13
C ILE A 215 3.78 15.53 -38.94
N GLU A 216 4.68 14.75 -39.51
CA GLU A 216 5.70 15.22 -40.44
C GLU A 216 6.10 14.02 -41.31
N GLY A 217 5.48 13.91 -42.49
CA GLY A 217 5.86 12.88 -43.47
C GLY A 217 4.92 12.65 -44.65
N GLU A 218 3.64 13.01 -44.58
CA GLU A 218 2.66 12.62 -45.63
C GLU A 218 2.07 13.76 -46.47
N ALA A 219 2.68 14.96 -46.46
CA ALA A 219 2.16 16.12 -47.21
C ALA A 219 3.01 16.58 -48.41
N ILE A 220 4.04 15.82 -48.85
CA ILE A 220 4.91 16.24 -49.98
C ILE A 220 5.06 15.15 -51.06
N LYS A 221 4.00 14.38 -51.36
CA LYS A 221 4.00 13.49 -52.54
C LYS A 221 2.95 13.77 -53.60
N ASP A 222 1.98 14.66 -53.36
CA ASP A 222 0.88 14.92 -54.31
C ASP A 222 0.99 16.25 -55.09
N LYS A 223 2.21 16.74 -55.36
CA LYS A 223 2.40 17.95 -56.20
C LYS A 223 3.44 17.82 -57.32
N VAL A 224 3.86 16.61 -57.67
CA VAL A 224 4.64 16.38 -58.90
C VAL A 224 4.12 15.12 -59.57
N ASN A 225 3.05 15.28 -60.35
CA ASN A 225 2.77 14.60 -61.61
C ASN A 225 1.54 15.25 -62.26
#